data_AF-X1PVQ0-F1
#
_entry.id   AF-X1PVQ0-F1
#
_cell.length_a   1.000
_cell.length_b   1.000
_cell.length_c   1.000
_cell.angle_alpha   90.00
_cell.angle_beta   90.00
_cell.angle_gamma   90.00
#
_symmetry.space_group_name_H-M   'P 1'
#
loop_
_entity.id
_entity.type
_entity.pdbx_description
1 polymer ?
#
loop_
_entity_poly.entity_id
_entity_poly.type
_entity_poly.pdbx_seq_one_letter_code
_entity_poly.pdbx_strand_id
1 'polypeptide(L)'
;NEAINQITVAQELERQARLEKCGGAAYLSHLISVVPTSLDIEHYAQIVYRLSIMRQLISAAERIADIGYRADPDVPTSHRWPAGNNN
;
A
#
# COMPACT_ATOMS: atom_id res chain seq x y z
N ASN A 1 -19.27 21.75 9.12
CA ASN A 1 -19.70 20.57 8.33
C ASN A 1 -20.02 21.08 6.94
N GLU A 2 -19.01 21.17 6.08
CA GLU A 2 -19.13 21.75 4.73
C GLU A 2 -19.35 20.61 3.73
N ALA A 3 -20.17 20.84 2.70
CA ALA A 3 -20.44 19.82 1.70
C ALA A 3 -19.17 19.53 0.89
N ILE A 4 -18.81 18.26 0.77
CA ILE A 4 -17.68 17.83 -0.06
C ILE A 4 -18.12 17.87 -1.52
N ASN A 5 -17.49 18.73 -2.32
CA ASN A 5 -17.70 18.86 -3.76
C ASN A 5 -16.40 19.25 -4.44
N GLN A 6 -16.41 19.38 -5.77
CA GLN A 6 -15.21 19.68 -6.54
C GLN A 6 -14.50 20.96 -6.09
N ILE A 7 -15.28 22.00 -5.74
CA ILE A 7 -14.76 23.31 -5.36
C ILE A 7 -14.09 23.22 -3.98
N THR A 8 -14.75 22.61 -3.01
CA THR A 8 -14.19 22.46 -1.65
C THR A 8 -12.96 21.56 -1.64
N VAL A 9 -12.94 20.51 -2.46
CA VAL A 9 -11.76 19.64 -2.66
C VAL A 9 -10.61 20.41 -3.33
N ALA A 10 -10.89 21.21 -4.37
CA ALA A 10 -9.86 22.01 -5.04
C ALA A 10 -9.23 23.04 -4.09
N GLN A 11 -10.05 23.76 -3.32
CA GLN A 11 -9.59 24.73 -2.32
C GLN A 11 -8.71 24.08 -1.25
N GLU A 12 -9.10 22.90 -0.74
CA GLU A 12 -8.30 22.20 0.26
C GLU A 12 -6.98 21.66 -0.32
N LEU A 13 -6.98 21.17 -1.55
CA LEU A 13 -5.75 20.75 -2.24
C LEU A 13 -4.82 21.93 -2.54
N GLU A 14 -5.37 23.10 -2.87
CA GLU A 14 -4.60 24.33 -3.07
C GLU A 14 -3.98 24.82 -1.76
N ARG A 15 -4.74 24.81 -0.66
CA ARG A 15 -4.25 25.11 0.69
C ARG A 15 -3.08 24.21 1.11
N GLN A 16 -3.10 22.95 0.66
CA GLN A 16 -2.01 21.98 0.89
C GLN A 16 -0.88 22.06 -0.15
N ALA A 17 -0.94 22.97 -1.13
CA ALA A 17 -0.02 23.05 -2.28
C ALA A 17 0.10 21.73 -3.07
N ARG A 18 -1.01 20.98 -3.18
CA ARG A 18 -1.10 19.67 -3.84
C ARG A 18 -1.95 19.67 -5.11
N LEU A 19 -2.75 20.72 -5.35
CA LEU A 19 -3.68 20.78 -6.47
C LEU A 19 -3.00 20.51 -7.83
N GLU A 20 -1.90 21.20 -8.11
CA GLU A 20 -1.13 21.01 -9.35
C GLU A 20 -0.55 19.59 -9.48
N LYS A 21 -0.05 19.02 -8.38
CA LYS A 21 0.47 17.64 -8.36
C LYS A 21 -0.61 16.60 -8.66
N CYS A 22 -1.87 16.94 -8.41
CA CYS A 22 -3.02 16.10 -8.67
C CYS A 22 -3.67 16.37 -10.05
N GLY A 23 -3.08 17.23 -10.90
CA GLY A 23 -3.60 17.54 -12.24
C GLY A 23 -4.49 18.79 -12.33
N GLY A 24 -4.63 19.55 -11.25
CA GLY A 24 -5.35 20.81 -11.24
C GLY A 24 -6.88 20.68 -11.22
N ALA A 25 -7.57 21.83 -11.23
CA ALA A 25 -9.03 21.89 -11.19
C ALA A 25 -9.69 21.18 -12.39
N ALA A 26 -9.07 21.25 -13.57
CA ALA A 26 -9.56 20.59 -14.79
C ALA A 26 -9.62 19.06 -14.64
N TYR A 27 -8.62 18.46 -13.98
CA TYR A 27 -8.61 17.03 -13.74
C TYR A 27 -9.72 16.59 -12.78
N LEU A 28 -10.02 17.38 -11.75
CA LEU A 28 -11.15 17.12 -10.85
C LEU A 28 -12.49 17.18 -11.60
N SER A 29 -12.67 18.16 -12.50
CA SER A 29 -13.88 18.23 -13.36
C SER A 29 -13.98 17.01 -14.27
N HIS A 30 -12.85 16.57 -14.81
CA HIS A 30 -12.81 15.37 -15.65
C HIS A 30 -13.22 14.12 -14.86
N LEU A 31 -12.71 13.91 -13.64
CA LEU A 31 -13.08 12.77 -12.79
C LEU A 31 -14.59 12.69 -12.53
N ILE A 32 -15.24 13.83 -12.30
CA ILE A 32 -16.69 13.90 -12.12
C ILE A 32 -17.42 13.57 -13.42
N SER A 33 -16.89 14.01 -14.57
CA SER A 33 -17.50 13.72 -15.87
C SER A 33 -17.46 12.24 -16.26
N VAL A 34 -16.40 11.52 -15.87
CA VAL A 34 -16.22 10.08 -16.20
C VAL A 34 -16.88 9.15 -15.20
N VAL A 35 -17.18 9.62 -13.99
CA VAL A 35 -17.96 8.88 -12.97
C VAL A 35 -19.23 9.69 -12.64
N PRO A 36 -20.22 9.70 -13.55
CA PRO A 36 -21.40 10.55 -13.42
C PRO A 36 -22.34 10.10 -12.29
N THR A 37 -22.27 8.85 -11.85
CA THR A 37 -23.11 8.32 -10.76
C THR A 37 -22.29 7.57 -9.73
N SER A 38 -22.68 7.69 -8.46
CA SER A 38 -22.11 6.95 -7.34
C SER A 38 -22.66 5.51 -7.23
N LEU A 39 -23.50 5.07 -8.16
CA LEU A 39 -24.24 3.81 -8.07
C LEU A 39 -23.30 2.60 -7.94
N ASP A 40 -22.15 2.64 -8.61
CA ASP A 40 -21.15 1.58 -8.59
C ASP A 40 -19.93 1.91 -7.72
N ILE A 41 -20.01 2.93 -6.85
CA ILE A 41 -18.84 3.36 -6.05
C ILE A 41 -18.30 2.24 -5.17
N GLU A 42 -19.19 1.39 -4.64
CA GLU A 42 -18.83 0.23 -3.84
C GLU A 42 -18.05 -0.80 -4.67
N HIS A 43 -18.44 -1.02 -5.92
CA HIS A 43 -17.75 -1.93 -6.82
C HIS A 43 -16.32 -1.47 -7.11
N TYR A 44 -16.15 -0.19 -7.47
CA TYR A 44 -14.81 0.37 -7.73
C TYR A 44 -13.95 0.42 -6.47
N ALA A 45 -14.54 0.79 -5.32
CA ALA A 45 -13.85 0.76 -4.03
C ALA A 45 -13.34 -0.64 -3.70
N GLN A 46 -14.15 -1.67 -3.97
CA GLN A 46 -13.75 -3.06 -3.75
C GLN A 46 -12.58 -3.49 -4.65
N ILE A 47 -12.55 -3.04 -5.91
CA ILE A 47 -11.41 -3.29 -6.81
C ILE A 47 -10.14 -2.64 -6.25
N VAL A 48 -10.21 -1.36 -5.88
CA VAL A 48 -9.06 -0.62 -5.32
C VAL A 48 -8.57 -1.28 -4.02
N TYR A 49 -9.48 -1.67 -3.14
CA TYR A 49 -9.18 -2.35 -1.89
C TYR A 49 -8.44 -3.66 -2.12
N ARG A 50 -8.99 -4.56 -2.95
CA ARG A 50 -8.37 -5.85 -3.28
C ARG A 50 -6.96 -5.67 -3.84
N LEU A 51 -6.78 -4.75 -4.76
CA LEU A 51 -5.46 -4.46 -5.34
C LEU A 51 -4.49 -3.90 -4.29
N SER A 52 -4.97 -3.11 -3.32
CA SER A 52 -4.15 -2.61 -2.22
C SER A 52 -3.63 -3.74 -1.32
N ILE A 53 -4.48 -4.72 -1.01
CA ILE A 53 -4.11 -5.88 -0.19
C ILE A 53 -3.05 -6.72 -0.91
N MET A 54 -3.20 -6.93 -2.22
CA MET A 54 -2.21 -7.67 -2.99
C MET A 54 -0.83 -6.98 -2.98
N ARG A 55 -0.79 -5.64 -3.09
CA ARG A 55 0.47 -4.90 -2.96
C ARG A 55 1.07 -5.01 -1.56
N GLN A 56 0.26 -4.97 -0.52
CA GLN A 56 0.72 -5.16 0.86
C GLN A 56 1.31 -6.56 1.08
N LEU A 57 0.68 -7.60 0.51
CA LEU A 57 1.20 -8.97 0.55
C LEU A 57 2.55 -9.10 -0.17
N ILE A 58 2.69 -8.48 -1.35
CA ILE A 58 3.96 -8.46 -2.08
C ILE A 58 5.05 -7.81 -1.22
N SER A 59 4.79 -6.62 -0.68
CA SER A 59 5.76 -5.93 0.18
C SER A 59 6.09 -6.70 1.47
N ALA A 60 5.14 -7.45 2.04
CA ALA A 60 5.40 -8.32 3.18
C ALA A 60 6.31 -9.49 2.79
N ALA A 61 6.05 -10.13 1.65
CA ALA A 61 6.87 -11.23 1.13
C ALA A 61 8.31 -10.76 0.81
N GLU A 62 8.48 -9.58 0.21
CA GLU A 62 9.78 -8.96 -0.03
C GLU A 62 10.56 -8.76 1.28
N ARG A 63 9.90 -8.24 2.33
CA ARG A 63 10.54 -8.07 3.65
C ARG A 63 10.93 -9.40 4.28
N ILE A 64 10.11 -10.44 4.13
CA ILE A 64 10.42 -11.78 4.62
C ILE A 64 11.63 -12.36 3.86
N ALA A 65 11.67 -12.21 2.55
CA ALA A 65 12.79 -12.66 1.73
C ALA A 65 14.08 -11.92 2.10
N ASP A 66 14.03 -10.60 2.29
CA ASP A 66 15.16 -9.79 2.74
C ASP A 66 15.70 -10.26 4.10
N ILE A 67 14.82 -10.61 5.04
CA ILE A 67 15.22 -11.19 6.33
C ILE A 67 15.92 -12.54 6.10
N GLY A 68 15.37 -13.39 5.24
CA GLY A 68 15.93 -14.70 4.92
C GLY A 68 17.34 -14.62 4.31
N TYR A 69 17.57 -13.70 3.37
CA TYR A 69 18.90 -13.50 2.77
C TYR A 69 19.92 -12.88 3.73
N ARG A 70 19.48 -12.11 4.72
CA ARG A 70 20.36 -11.50 5.73
C ARG A 70 20.70 -12.45 6.88
N ALA A 71 19.95 -13.52 7.07
CA ALA A 71 20.30 -14.57 8.02
C ALA A 71 21.51 -15.33 7.47
N ASP A 72 22.67 -15.12 8.11
CA ASP A 72 23.98 -15.69 7.75
C ASP A 72 23.94 -17.24 7.70
N PRO A 73 24.58 -17.90 6.72
CA PRO A 73 24.79 -19.36 6.71
C PRO A 73 25.61 -19.91 7.88
N ASP A 74 26.33 -19.08 8.64
CA ASP A 74 27.07 -19.50 9.84
C ASP A 74 26.16 -19.73 11.06
N VAL A 75 25.15 -20.58 10.91
CA VAL A 75 24.64 -21.36 12.04
C VAL A 75 25.74 -22.35 12.39
N PRO A 76 26.43 -22.23 13.55
CA PRO A 76 27.40 -23.23 13.95
C PRO A 76 26.61 -24.51 14.25
N THR A 77 26.56 -25.40 13.28
CA THR A 77 26.03 -26.78 13.44
C THR A 77 26.93 -27.62 14.35
N SER A 78 27.95 -27.03 14.98
CA SER A 78 28.79 -27.65 15.99
C SER A 78 28.19 -27.56 17.39
N HIS A 79 26.94 -28.00 17.59
CA HIS A 79 26.61 -28.62 18.88
C HIS A 79 26.88 -30.12 18.73
N ARG A 80 28.17 -30.48 18.84
CA ARG A 80 28.64 -31.85 18.94
C ARG A 80 27.91 -32.51 20.11
N TRP A 81 26.92 -33.34 19.79
CA TRP A 81 26.29 -34.24 20.74
C TRP A 81 27.40 -35.09 21.41
N PRO A 82 27.49 -35.15 22.75
CA PRO A 82 28.47 -36.00 23.42
C PRO A 82 28.03 -37.45 23.26
N ALA A 83 28.47 -38.10 22.19
CA ALA A 83 28.41 -39.54 22.08
C ALA A 83 29.28 -40.16 23.19
N GLY A 84 28.62 -40.95 24.03
CA GLY A 84 29.10 -41.81 25.11
C GLY A 84 30.60 -41.88 25.36
N ASN A 85 31.01 -41.45 26.55
CA ASN A 85 32.15 -42.05 27.24
C ASN A 85 31.61 -43.17 28.15
N ASN A 86 31.75 -44.41 27.70
CA ASN A 86 31.70 -45.59 28.56
C ASN A 86 33.14 -46.08 28.75
N ASN A 87 33.73 -45.75 29.90
CA ASN A 87 34.81 -46.50 30.54
C ASN A 87 34.74 -46.28 32.05
#